data_AF-A0A5C4LBV5-F1
#
_entry.id   AF-A0A5C4LBV5-F1
#
_cell.length_a   1.000
_cell.length_b   1.000
_cell.length_c   1.000
_cell.angle_alpha   90.00
_cell.angle_beta   90.00
_cell.angle_gamma   90.00
#
_symmetry.space_group_name_H-M   'P 1'
#
loop_
_entity.id
_entity.type
_entity.pdbx_description
1 polymer ?
#
loop_
_entity_poly.entity_id
_entity_poly.type
_entity_poly.pdbx_seq_one_letter_code
_entity_poly.pdbx_strand_id
1 'polypeptide(L)'
;MRADPDMQVGAIFRRLHMMRTLSEPAFERAVQAILTTLGKVALEEAERRARFLAERTGPRPGDLRVRAFADRRTPDPIGDDTDAGA
;
A
#
# COMPACT_ATOMS: atom_id res chain seq x y z
N MET A 1 -19.06 -7.14 21.93
CA MET A 1 -18.31 -5.93 22.35
C MET A 1 -16.90 -6.06 21.77
N ARG A 2 -16.54 -5.24 20.77
CA ARG A 2 -15.20 -5.28 20.15
C ARG A 2 -14.21 -4.71 21.16
N ALA A 3 -13.20 -5.48 21.57
CA ALA A 3 -12.20 -5.01 22.52
C ALA A 3 -11.39 -3.87 21.88
N ASP A 4 -11.21 -2.77 22.63
CA ASP A 4 -10.42 -1.61 22.23
C ASP A 4 -8.99 -2.05 21.84
N PRO A 5 -8.53 -1.74 20.60
CA PRO A 5 -7.18 -2.07 20.16
C PRO A 5 -6.09 -1.58 21.10
N ASP A 6 -6.23 -0.38 21.67
CA ASP A 6 -5.22 0.22 22.54
C ASP A 6 -5.11 -0.57 23.85
N MET A 7 -6.25 -1.04 24.37
CA MET A 7 -6.27 -1.94 25.53
C MET A 7 -5.57 -3.27 25.24
N GLN A 8 -5.71 -3.83 24.04
CA GLN A 8 -5.05 -5.09 23.67
C GLN A 8 -3.53 -4.92 23.58
N VAL A 9 -3.07 -3.84 22.96
CA VAL A 9 -1.64 -3.50 22.87
C VAL A 9 -1.05 -3.31 24.27
N GLY A 10 -1.71 -2.53 25.12
CA GLY A 10 -1.28 -2.35 26.51
C GLY A 10 -1.22 -3.65 27.31
N ALA A 11 -2.15 -4.58 27.07
CA ALA A 11 -2.15 -5.88 27.72
C ALA A 11 -0.98 -6.78 27.27
N ILE A 12 -0.53 -6.68 26.01
CA ILE A 12 0.65 -7.39 25.52
C ILE A 12 1.91 -6.87 26.21
N PHE A 13 2.11 -5.55 26.25
CA PHE A 13 3.27 -4.94 26.91
C PHE A 13 3.34 -5.27 28.40
N ARG A 14 2.19 -5.22 29.09
CA ARG A 14 2.12 -5.59 30.52
C ARG A 14 2.55 -7.05 30.72
N ARG A 15 2.05 -7.97 29.89
CA ARG A 15 2.40 -9.41 29.99
C ARG A 15 3.88 -9.65 29.69
N LEU A 16 4.42 -9.03 28.65
CA LEU A 16 5.86 -9.07 28.35
C LEU A 16 6.70 -8.57 29.54
N HIS A 17 6.30 -7.44 30.13
CA HIS A 17 7.00 -6.91 31.30
C HIS A 17 6.98 -7.89 32.49
N MET A 18 5.87 -8.60 32.72
CA MET A 18 5.79 -9.62 33.77
C MET A 18 6.65 -10.85 33.44
N MET A 19 6.79 -11.20 32.17
CA MET A 19 7.61 -12.34 31.73
C MET A 19 9.11 -12.13 31.86
N ARG A 20 9.59 -10.92 32.18
CA ARG A 20 11.01 -10.65 32.47
C ARG A 20 11.56 -11.45 33.65
N THR A 21 10.69 -12.00 34.50
CA THR A 21 11.08 -12.85 35.62
C THR A 21 11.36 -14.29 35.20
N LEU A 22 11.05 -14.66 33.95
CA LEU A 22 11.46 -15.93 33.36
C LEU A 22 12.97 -15.92 33.09
N SER A 23 13.54 -17.10 32.81
CA SER A 23 14.92 -17.15 32.32
C SER A 23 15.05 -16.36 31.00
N GLU A 24 16.20 -15.71 30.80
CA GLU A 24 16.49 -14.92 29.59
C GLU A 24 16.12 -15.67 28.29
N PRO A 25 16.45 -16.98 28.12
CA PRO A 25 16.10 -17.71 26.90
C PRO A 25 14.60 -17.94 26.70
N ALA A 26 13.82 -18.00 27.79
CA ALA A 26 12.37 -18.12 27.71
C ALA A 26 11.72 -16.78 27.34
N PHE A 27 12.24 -15.69 27.90
CA PHE A 27 11.81 -14.34 27.58
C PHE A 27 12.09 -13.99 26.11
N GLU A 28 13.31 -14.22 25.62
CA GLU A 28 13.68 -13.99 24.21
C GLU A 28 12.80 -14.77 23.24
N ARG A 29 12.53 -16.05 23.53
CA ARG A 29 11.63 -16.87 22.70
C ARG A 29 10.21 -16.32 22.65
N ALA A 30 9.70 -15.81 23.77
CA ALA A 30 8.37 -15.19 23.82
C ALA A 30 8.32 -13.90 23.00
N VAL A 31 9.34 -13.04 23.12
CA VAL A 31 9.47 -11.82 22.32
C VAL A 31 9.52 -12.16 20.83
N GLN A 32 10.38 -13.10 20.43
CA GLN A 32 10.52 -13.53 19.05
C GLN A 32 9.20 -14.09 18.47
N ALA A 33 8.48 -14.90 19.24
CA ALA A 33 7.19 -15.47 18.83
C ALA A 33 6.12 -14.39 18.61
N ILE A 34 6.08 -13.38 19.51
CA ILE A 34 5.14 -12.25 19.39
C ILE A 34 5.47 -11.42 18.15
N LEU A 35 6.73 -11.04 17.96
CA LEU A 35 7.17 -10.25 16.79
C LEU A 35 6.87 -10.99 15.48
N THR A 36 7.15 -12.28 15.42
CA THR A 36 6.90 -13.11 14.23
C THR A 36 5.40 -13.16 13.90
N THR A 37 4.56 -13.35 14.93
CA THR A 37 3.10 -13.43 14.75
C THR A 37 2.54 -12.09 14.29
N LEU A 38 2.95 -10.98 14.92
CA LEU A 38 2.52 -9.64 14.53
C LEU A 38 2.97 -9.29 13.11
N GLY A 39 4.21 -9.63 12.74
CA GLY A 39 4.73 -9.40 11.39
C GLY A 39 3.92 -10.14 10.32
N LYS A 40 3.56 -11.41 10.56
CA LYS A 40 2.72 -12.20 9.63
C LYS A 40 1.34 -11.56 9.44
N VAL A 41 0.66 -11.23 10.54
CA VAL A 41 -0.68 -10.62 10.47
C VAL A 41 -0.64 -9.24 9.81
N ALA A 42 0.38 -8.44 10.09
CA ALA A 42 0.57 -7.14 9.45
C ALA A 42 0.80 -7.27 7.95
N LEU A 43 1.60 -8.24 7.51
CA LEU A 43 1.83 -8.52 6.09
C LEU A 43 0.53 -8.95 5.39
N GLU A 44 -0.21 -9.90 5.97
CA GLU A 44 -1.48 -10.37 5.41
C GLU A 44 -2.50 -9.23 5.24
N GLU A 45 -2.59 -8.33 6.23
CA GLU A 45 -3.45 -7.15 6.16
C GLU A 45 -2.97 -6.15 5.11
N ALA A 46 -1.65 -5.93 4.99
CA ALA A 46 -1.09 -5.07 3.94
C ALA A 46 -1.40 -5.62 2.54
N GLU A 47 -1.25 -6.93 2.33
CA GLU A 47 -1.59 -7.60 1.07
C GLU A 47 -3.10 -7.56 0.78
N ARG A 48 -3.94 -7.70 1.80
CA ARG A 48 -5.40 -7.55 1.66
C ARG A 48 -5.76 -6.13 1.22
N ARG A 49 -5.17 -5.12 1.84
CA ARG A 49 -5.38 -3.70 1.46
C ARG A 49 -4.84 -3.40 0.07
N ALA A 50 -3.67 -3.93 -0.28
CA ALA A 50 -3.08 -3.78 -1.60
C ALA A 50 -3.99 -4.37 -2.69
N ARG A 51 -4.56 -5.56 -2.47
CA ARG A 51 -5.54 -6.17 -3.38
C ARG A 51 -6.79 -5.32 -3.55
N PHE A 52 -7.37 -4.86 -2.44
CA PHE A 52 -8.54 -3.98 -2.49
C PHE A 52 -8.28 -2.66 -3.24
N LEU A 53 -7.08 -2.09 -3.08
CA LEU A 53 -6.69 -0.90 -3.83
C LEU A 53 -6.50 -1.22 -5.31
N ALA A 54 -5.81 -2.31 -5.65
CA ALA A 54 -5.60 -2.75 -7.03
C ALA A 54 -6.92 -3.01 -7.77
N GLU A 55 -7.92 -3.59 -7.10
CA GLU A 55 -9.27 -3.77 -7.66
C GLU A 55 -9.95 -2.42 -7.95
N ARG A 56 -9.72 -1.41 -7.11
CA ARG A 56 -10.32 -0.07 -7.28
C ARG A 56 -9.60 0.81 -8.30
N THR A 57 -8.28 0.68 -8.41
CA THR A 57 -7.42 1.54 -9.23
C THR A 57 -6.91 0.84 -10.48
N GLY A 58 -7.38 -0.38 -10.76
CA GLY A 58 -7.01 -1.13 -11.95
C GLY A 58 -7.45 -0.42 -13.24
N PRO A 59 -6.68 -0.54 -14.34
CA PRO A 59 -7.03 0.06 -15.61
C PRO A 59 -8.35 -0.52 -16.12
N ARG A 60 -9.33 0.36 -16.33
CA ARG A 60 -10.65 -0.01 -16.87
C ARG A 60 -10.60 -0.12 -18.39
N PRO A 61 -11.53 -0.87 -19.01
CA PRO A 61 -11.60 -0.99 -20.47
C PRO A 61 -11.76 0.34 -21.24
N GLY A 62 -12.07 1.45 -20.55
CA GLY A 62 -12.14 2.80 -21.12
C GLY A 62 -11.03 3.75 -20.68
N ASP A 63 -10.06 3.30 -19.89
CA ASP A 63 -8.98 4.18 -19.42
C ASP A 63 -8.03 4.50 -20.57
N LEU A 64 -7.88 5.81 -20.85
CA LEU A 64 -6.96 6.31 -21.86
C LEU A 64 -5.51 6.03 -21.45
N ARG A 65 -4.84 5.15 -22.18
CA ARG A 65 -3.39 4.96 -22.05
C ARG A 65 -2.65 6.09 -22.74
N VAL A 66 -2.29 7.13 -21.98
CA VAL A 66 -1.40 8.18 -22.47
C VAL A 66 0.02 7.61 -22.59
N ARG A 67 0.52 7.45 -23.82
CA ARG A 67 1.93 7.13 -24.07
C ARG A 67 2.75 8.42 -24.03
N ALA A 68 3.93 8.36 -23.43
CA ALA A 68 4.83 9.49 -23.34
C ALA A 68 5.26 9.95 -24.74
N PHE A 69 4.74 11.11 -25.18
CA PHE A 69 5.19 12.10 -26.19
C PHE A 69 5.84 11.69 -27.53
N ALA A 70 6.14 10.41 -27.79
CA ALA A 70 6.79 9.95 -29.01
C ALA A 70 5.83 9.85 -30.20
N ASP A 71 4.52 10.02 -29.98
CA ASP A 71 3.47 9.86 -31.00
C ASP A 71 2.71 11.17 -31.30
N ARG A 72 3.35 12.33 -31.03
CA ARG A 72 2.84 13.60 -31.55
C ARG A 72 3.00 13.56 -33.07
N ARG A 73 1.91 13.29 -33.79
CA ARG A 73 1.83 13.63 -35.22
C ARG A 73 2.20 15.10 -35.37
N THR A 74 3.14 15.38 -36.28
CA THR A 74 3.42 16.72 -36.76
C THR A 74 2.08 17.36 -37.13
N PRO A 75 1.74 18.55 -36.59
CA PRO A 75 0.54 19.25 -37.03
C PRO A 75 0.59 19.43 -38.55
N ASP A 76 -0.53 19.19 -39.23
CA ASP A 76 -0.62 19.52 -40.65
C ASP A 76 -0.29 21.01 -40.82
N PRO A 77 0.51 21.39 -41.84
CA PRO A 77 0.79 22.79 -42.09
C PRO A 77 -0.53 23.51 -42.32
N ILE A 78 -0.78 24.53 -41.51
CA ILE A 78 -1.88 25.46 -41.74
C ILE A 78 -1.60 26.08 -43.11
N GLY A 79 -2.41 25.73 -44.10
CA GLY A 79 -2.35 26.33 -45.42
C GLY A 79 -2.47 27.84 -45.26
N ASP A 80 -1.44 28.55 -45.70
CA ASP A 80 -1.49 30.00 -45.78
C ASP A 80 -2.38 30.33 -46.97
N ASP A 81 -3.69 30.48 -46.72
CA ASP A 81 -4.66 31.01 -47.68
C ASP A 81 -4.32 32.49 -47.93
N THR A 82 -3.26 32.73 -48.70
CA THR A 82 -3.00 34.02 -49.33
C THR A 82 -3.77 34.08 -50.64
N ASP A 83 -5.09 34.13 -50.51
CA ASP A 83 -5.97 34.66 -51.52
C ASP A 83 -6.13 36.16 -51.25
N ALA A 84 -5.24 36.96 -51.85
CA ALA A 84 -5.40 38.40 -51.94
C ALA A 84 -5.23 38.79 -53.40
N GLY A 85 -6.36 38.74 -54.12
CA GLY A 85 -6.46 39.32 -55.44
C GLY A 85 -6.21 40.82 -55.43
N ALA A 86 -5.49 41.28 -56.46
CA ALA A 86 -5.64 42.58 -57.11
C ALA A 86 -4.93 42.51 -58.48
#